data_AF-A0AB73TKD4-F1
#
_entry.id   AF-A0AB73TKD4-F1
#
_cell.length_a   1.000
_cell.length_b   1.000
_cell.length_c   1.000
_cell.angle_alpha   90.00
_cell.angle_beta   90.00
_cell.angle_gamma   90.00
#
_symmetry.space_group_name_H-M   'P 1'
#
loop_
_entity.id
_entity.type
_entity.pdbx_description
1 polymer ?
#
loop_
_entity_poly.entity_id
_entity_poly.type
_entity_poly.pdbx_seq_one_letter_code
_entity_poly.pdbx_strand_id
1 'polypeptide(L)'
;LQQAIYEQVLKTTVAMFAEKYTYEETTILTQVQQLQLKAIEKVPLDLGWKKLFGKESDGKEKEEEPLLPKVTKGEMVTVDLQVLEKETKPPQPYTEGTLITAMKTAGKTVDSEEAQSILKEVEGIGTEATRANIIETLKQKEYIKVEKNKLVVTNKGILLCQAVEKEPLLTSAEMTAKWESYLLKIGERKGTQTTFLANIQKFVSHLLEVVPGQIQSTDFGSTLQEVKAASEKQEAARHLGICPKCQEQEVLLYQKVAACTSEACDFK
;
A
#
# COMPACT_ATOMS: atom_id res chain seq x y z
N LEU A 1 19.57 11.26 -4.51
CA LEU A 1 18.35 11.15 -3.69
C LEU A 1 18.05 12.45 -2.92
N GLN A 2 18.95 12.94 -2.07
CA GLN A 2 18.74 14.18 -1.30
C GLN A 2 18.37 15.39 -2.18
N GLN A 3 19.09 15.61 -3.28
CA GLN A 3 18.77 16.68 -4.25
C GLN A 3 17.37 16.51 -4.86
N ALA A 4 16.99 15.29 -5.25
CA ALA A 4 15.67 15.03 -5.83
C ALA A 4 14.53 15.30 -4.82
N ILE A 5 14.72 14.93 -3.54
CA ILE A 5 13.77 15.24 -2.47
C ILE A 5 13.69 16.75 -2.26
N TYR A 6 14.83 17.44 -2.20
CA TYR A 6 14.88 18.89 -2.05
C TYR A 6 14.17 19.61 -3.21
N GLU A 7 14.42 19.20 -4.45
CA GLU A 7 13.75 19.75 -5.63
C GLU A 7 12.24 19.54 -5.59
N GLN A 8 11.78 18.36 -5.15
CA GLN A 8 10.34 18.08 -5.01
C GLN A 8 9.68 18.98 -3.97
N VAL A 9 10.34 19.17 -2.80
CA VAL A 9 9.85 20.08 -1.75
C VAL A 9 9.84 21.52 -2.26
N LEU A 10 10.94 21.98 -2.85
CA LEU A 10 11.07 23.34 -3.40
C LEU A 10 10.00 23.63 -4.45
N LYS A 11 9.83 22.75 -5.46
CA LYS A 11 8.81 22.90 -6.50
C LYS A 11 7.41 22.96 -5.91
N THR A 12 7.11 22.11 -4.93
CA THR A 12 5.81 22.09 -4.24
C THR A 12 5.55 23.36 -3.45
N THR A 13 6.56 23.88 -2.74
CA THR A 13 6.45 25.14 -2.00
C THR A 13 6.25 26.33 -2.95
N VAL A 14 7.04 26.41 -4.03
CA VAL A 14 6.92 27.49 -5.02
C VAL A 14 5.56 27.44 -5.74
N ALA A 15 5.03 26.23 -6.00
CA ALA A 15 3.73 26.04 -6.63
C ALA A 15 2.56 26.65 -5.85
N MET A 16 2.67 26.78 -4.52
CA MET A 16 1.64 27.43 -3.69
C MET A 16 1.44 28.92 -4.02
N PHE A 17 2.47 29.56 -4.60
CA PHE A 17 2.47 30.98 -4.98
C PHE A 17 2.37 31.19 -6.49
N ALA A 18 2.35 30.12 -7.28
CA ALA A 18 2.20 30.19 -8.72
C ALA A 18 0.74 30.42 -9.12
N GLU A 19 0.54 30.88 -10.36
CA GLU A 19 -0.80 31.09 -10.90
C GLU A 19 -1.58 29.78 -11.05
N LYS A 20 -2.92 29.89 -11.09
CA LYS A 20 -3.80 28.73 -11.22
C LYS A 20 -3.65 28.09 -12.60
N TYR A 21 -3.69 26.76 -12.63
CA TYR A 21 -3.89 26.01 -13.88
C TYR A 21 -5.29 26.32 -14.43
N THR A 22 -5.39 26.83 -15.65
CA THR A 22 -6.66 27.09 -16.34
C THR A 22 -6.78 26.23 -17.59
N TYR A 23 -7.98 25.72 -17.83
CA TYR A 23 -8.29 24.89 -18.99
C TYR A 23 -9.71 25.15 -19.45
N GLU A 24 -9.95 24.93 -20.73
CA GLU A 24 -11.28 24.91 -21.32
C GLU A 24 -11.78 23.46 -21.32
N GLU A 25 -12.99 23.22 -20.79
CA GLU A 25 -13.64 21.91 -20.86
C GLU A 25 -14.80 21.97 -21.86
N THR A 26 -14.71 21.18 -22.94
CA THR A 26 -15.78 21.04 -23.92
C THR A 26 -16.51 19.74 -23.66
N THR A 27 -17.83 19.82 -23.42
CA THR A 27 -18.70 18.64 -23.30
C THR A 27 -19.68 18.61 -24.46
N ILE A 28 -19.62 17.55 -25.27
CA ILE A 28 -20.55 17.31 -26.37
C ILE A 28 -21.47 16.15 -25.98
N LEU A 29 -22.78 16.40 -26.00
CA LEU A 29 -23.81 15.39 -25.82
C LEU A 29 -24.41 15.06 -27.19
N THR A 30 -24.28 13.80 -27.61
CA THR A 30 -24.78 13.33 -28.91
C THR A 30 -25.95 12.39 -28.67
N GLN A 31 -27.11 12.72 -29.22
CA GLN A 31 -28.29 11.85 -29.18
C GLN A 31 -28.30 10.95 -30.42
N VAL A 32 -28.25 9.64 -30.22
CA VAL A 32 -28.35 8.63 -31.28
C VAL A 32 -29.55 7.74 -30.98
N GLN A 33 -30.68 8.01 -31.66
CA GLN A 33 -31.96 7.36 -31.36
C GLN A 33 -32.32 7.50 -29.87
N GLN A 34 -32.26 6.42 -29.09
CA GLN A 34 -32.51 6.39 -27.64
C GLN A 34 -31.23 6.50 -26.78
N LEU A 35 -30.04 6.39 -27.40
CA LEU A 35 -28.75 6.43 -26.71
C LEU A 35 -28.25 7.87 -26.59
N GLN A 36 -27.83 8.27 -25.39
CA GLN A 36 -27.17 9.54 -25.16
C GLN A 36 -25.67 9.31 -24.89
N LEU A 37 -24.83 9.75 -25.83
CA LEU A 37 -23.38 9.62 -25.74
C LEU A 37 -22.77 10.94 -25.25
N LYS A 38 -21.71 10.85 -24.45
CA LYS A 38 -20.99 12.01 -23.90
C LYS A 38 -19.52 11.96 -24.29
N ALA A 39 -19.06 13.00 -24.98
CA ALA A 39 -17.64 13.26 -25.19
C ALA A 39 -17.21 14.45 -24.33
N ILE A 40 -16.03 14.36 -23.70
CA ILE A 40 -15.46 15.41 -22.86
C ILE A 40 -14.02 15.63 -23.31
N GLU A 41 -13.66 16.88 -23.54
CA GLU A 41 -12.30 17.33 -23.83
C GLU A 41 -11.88 18.38 -22.81
N LYS A 42 -10.59 18.38 -22.45
CA LYS A 42 -9.98 19.42 -21.63
C LYS A 42 -8.74 19.96 -22.34
N VAL A 43 -8.81 21.22 -22.80
CA VAL A 43 -7.70 21.91 -23.45
C VAL A 43 -7.02 22.85 -22.45
N PRO A 44 -5.73 22.65 -22.11
CA PRO A 44 -4.98 23.60 -21.28
C PRO A 44 -4.95 25.01 -21.90
N LEU A 45 -5.35 26.03 -21.15
CA LEU A 45 -5.23 27.45 -21.56
C LEU A 45 -3.97 28.08 -20.96
N ASP A 46 -3.76 27.88 -19.65
CA ASP A 46 -2.52 28.22 -18.96
C ASP A 46 -2.15 27.10 -17.99
N LEU A 47 -0.91 26.64 -18.08
CA LEU A 47 -0.35 25.63 -17.19
C LEU A 47 -0.23 26.11 -15.73
N GLY A 48 -0.10 27.42 -15.47
CA GLY A 48 0.05 27.95 -14.11
C GLY A 48 1.12 27.19 -13.29
N TRP A 49 0.76 26.75 -12.09
CA TRP A 49 1.61 25.94 -11.20
C TRP A 49 2.12 24.64 -11.83
N LYS A 50 1.40 24.05 -12.82
CA LYS A 50 1.85 22.82 -13.51
C LYS A 50 3.16 23.02 -14.27
N LYS A 51 3.55 24.25 -14.62
CA LYS A 51 4.85 24.56 -15.28
C LYS A 51 6.04 24.03 -14.47
N LEU A 52 5.92 23.94 -13.14
CA LEU A 52 6.99 23.54 -12.23
C LEU A 52 7.22 22.02 -12.18
N PHE A 53 6.25 21.21 -12.59
CA PHE A 53 6.27 19.75 -12.46
C PHE A 53 6.50 19.00 -13.78
N GLY A 54 6.68 19.74 -14.89
CA GLY A 54 6.87 19.16 -16.21
C GLY A 54 5.66 18.38 -16.72
N LYS A 55 5.77 17.79 -17.92
CA LYS A 55 4.73 16.90 -18.48
C LYS A 55 4.65 15.54 -17.77
N GLU A 56 5.63 15.21 -16.93
CA GLU A 56 5.78 13.88 -16.30
C GLU A 56 4.86 13.65 -15.08
N SER A 57 4.30 14.69 -14.46
CA SER A 57 3.43 14.52 -13.28
C SER A 57 2.07 13.90 -13.61
N ASP A 58 1.65 13.97 -14.87
CA ASP A 58 0.51 13.21 -15.38
C ASP A 58 1.09 11.94 -16.03
N GLY A 59 1.48 10.96 -15.21
CA GLY A 59 2.15 9.69 -15.59
C GLY A 59 1.35 8.73 -16.48
N LYS A 60 0.57 9.28 -17.40
CA LYS A 60 0.10 8.61 -18.61
C LYS A 60 0.68 9.45 -19.75
N GLU A 61 1.48 8.83 -20.61
CA GLU A 61 1.46 9.19 -22.03
C GLU A 61 -0.01 9.06 -22.43
N LYS A 62 -0.78 10.14 -22.27
CA LYS A 62 -1.99 10.31 -23.02
C LYS A 62 -1.46 10.43 -24.43
N GLU A 63 -1.59 9.36 -25.21
CA GLU A 63 -1.78 9.50 -26.65
C GLU A 63 -2.57 10.78 -26.85
N GLU A 64 -2.05 11.71 -27.64
CA GLU A 64 -2.70 13.00 -27.89
C GLU A 64 -4.14 12.72 -28.31
N GLU A 65 -5.07 12.79 -27.34
CA GLU A 65 -6.48 12.53 -27.58
C GLU A 65 -6.87 13.57 -28.64
N PRO A 66 -7.37 13.14 -29.81
CA PRO A 66 -7.66 14.07 -30.89
C PRO A 66 -8.63 15.13 -30.37
N LEU A 67 -8.29 16.39 -30.66
CA LEU A 67 -9.10 17.52 -30.23
C LEU A 67 -10.55 17.33 -30.71
N LEU A 68 -11.52 17.63 -29.86
CA LEU A 68 -12.92 17.53 -30.26
C LEU A 68 -13.20 18.59 -31.33
N PRO A 69 -13.97 18.24 -32.37
CA PRO A 69 -14.35 19.20 -33.39
C PRO A 69 -15.28 20.27 -32.79
N LYS A 70 -15.22 21.47 -33.35
CA LYS A 70 -16.19 22.52 -33.03
C LYS A 70 -17.53 22.14 -33.63
N VAL A 71 -18.55 22.01 -32.78
CA VAL A 71 -19.92 21.66 -33.17
C VAL A 71 -20.91 22.71 -32.68
N THR A 72 -22.06 22.77 -33.34
CA THR A 72 -23.19 23.63 -32.96
C THR A 72 -24.36 22.81 -32.41
N LYS A 73 -25.21 23.45 -31.58
CA LYS A 73 -26.39 22.77 -31.03
C LYS A 73 -27.37 22.42 -32.17
N GLY A 74 -27.77 21.15 -32.22
CA GLY A 74 -28.68 20.65 -33.26
C GLY A 74 -27.99 20.25 -34.56
N GLU A 75 -26.66 20.27 -34.60
CA GLU A 75 -25.89 19.77 -35.74
C GLU A 75 -26.11 18.26 -35.93
N MET A 76 -26.40 17.87 -37.16
CA MET A 76 -26.60 16.47 -37.52
C MET A 76 -25.25 15.83 -37.82
N VAL A 77 -24.96 14.71 -37.17
CA VAL A 77 -23.69 13.97 -37.33
C VAL A 77 -23.94 12.56 -37.83
N THR A 78 -23.01 12.04 -38.63
CA THR A 78 -22.97 10.61 -38.98
C THR A 78 -22.25 9.85 -37.87
N VAL A 79 -22.81 8.73 -37.44
CA VAL A 79 -22.27 7.93 -36.34
C VAL A 79 -21.92 6.53 -36.81
N ASP A 80 -20.72 6.07 -36.45
CA ASP A 80 -20.30 4.67 -36.49
C ASP A 80 -20.30 4.14 -35.06
N LEU A 81 -21.20 3.19 -34.76
CA LEU A 81 -21.36 2.64 -33.41
C LEU A 81 -20.59 1.33 -33.30
N GLN A 82 -19.58 1.32 -32.43
CA GLN A 82 -18.79 0.14 -32.12
C GLN A 82 -19.05 -0.31 -30.69
N VAL A 83 -19.31 -1.60 -30.51
CA VAL A 83 -19.43 -2.21 -29.18
C VAL A 83 -18.01 -2.50 -28.68
N LEU A 84 -17.61 -1.83 -27.62
CA LEU A 84 -16.32 -2.06 -26.97
C LEU A 84 -16.46 -3.15 -25.92
N GLU A 85 -16.00 -4.35 -26.25
CA GLU A 85 -15.83 -5.42 -25.26
C GLU A 85 -14.63 -5.12 -24.37
N LYS A 86 -14.86 -5.12 -23.05
CA LYS A 86 -13.84 -4.89 -22.02
C LYS A 86 -13.99 -5.90 -20.91
N GLU A 87 -12.87 -6.34 -20.37
CA GLU A 87 -12.84 -7.22 -19.21
C GLU A 87 -12.49 -6.44 -17.94
N THR A 88 -13.09 -6.86 -16.82
CA THR A 88 -12.69 -6.35 -15.51
C THR A 88 -11.29 -6.85 -15.18
N LYS A 89 -10.47 -5.99 -14.58
CA LYS A 89 -9.15 -6.35 -14.09
C LYS A 89 -9.18 -6.45 -12.57
N PRO A 90 -8.47 -7.42 -11.97
CA PRO A 90 -8.35 -7.48 -10.53
C PRO A 90 -7.66 -6.20 -9.99
N PRO A 91 -7.89 -5.85 -8.72
CA PRO A 91 -7.20 -4.74 -8.07
C PRO A 91 -5.68 -4.87 -8.21
N GLN A 92 -4.99 -3.75 -8.45
CA GLN A 92 -3.54 -3.78 -8.50
C GLN A 92 -2.96 -3.99 -7.09
N PRO A 93 -1.92 -4.84 -6.94
CA PRO A 93 -1.20 -4.95 -5.68
C PRO A 93 -0.64 -3.61 -5.23
N TYR A 94 -0.56 -3.39 -3.92
CA TYR A 94 0.03 -2.18 -3.37
C TYR A 94 1.51 -2.07 -3.70
N THR A 95 1.97 -0.87 -4.02
CA THR A 95 3.35 -0.40 -3.84
C THR A 95 3.51 0.19 -2.43
N GLU A 96 4.74 0.47 -1.99
CA GLU A 96 4.97 1.15 -0.69
C GLU A 96 4.22 2.48 -0.60
N GLY A 97 4.27 3.31 -1.64
CA GLY A 97 3.58 4.61 -1.67
C GLY A 97 2.05 4.47 -1.62
N THR A 98 1.50 3.52 -2.37
CA THR A 98 0.04 3.28 -2.34
C THR A 98 -0.41 2.63 -1.03
N LEU A 99 0.43 1.84 -0.36
CA LEU A 99 0.13 1.29 0.96
C LEU A 99 0.14 2.40 2.03
N ILE A 100 1.10 3.32 2.00
CA ILE A 100 1.10 4.51 2.87
C ILE A 100 -0.19 5.32 2.65
N THR A 101 -0.62 5.47 1.40
CA THR A 101 -1.87 6.16 1.08
C THR A 101 -3.08 5.39 1.61
N ALA A 102 -3.10 4.06 1.49
CA ALA A 102 -4.15 3.22 2.05
C ALA A 102 -4.20 3.34 3.58
N MET A 103 -3.06 3.36 4.28
CA MET A 103 -2.98 3.61 5.72
C MET A 103 -3.54 4.99 6.08
N LYS A 104 -3.24 6.03 5.29
CA LYS A 104 -3.79 7.38 5.47
C LYS A 104 -5.31 7.44 5.30
N THR A 105 -5.85 6.64 4.40
CA THR A 105 -7.27 6.66 4.05
C THR A 105 -8.03 5.44 4.55
N ALA A 106 -7.50 4.73 5.56
CA ALA A 106 -8.07 3.49 6.08
C ALA A 106 -9.52 3.67 6.56
N GLY A 107 -9.93 4.88 6.94
CA GLY A 107 -11.32 5.19 7.27
C GLY A 107 -12.30 4.93 6.12
N LYS A 108 -11.89 4.99 4.84
CA LYS A 108 -12.78 4.74 3.70
C LYS A 108 -13.30 3.30 3.61
N THR A 109 -12.64 2.36 4.28
CA THR A 109 -12.97 0.93 4.25
C THR A 109 -13.68 0.47 5.53
N VAL A 110 -14.05 1.40 6.41
CA VAL A 110 -14.76 1.10 7.67
C VAL A 110 -16.23 1.45 7.50
N ASP A 111 -17.14 0.58 7.96
CA ASP A 111 -18.59 0.80 7.77
C ASP A 111 -19.18 1.85 8.74
N SER A 112 -18.59 1.99 9.93
CA SER A 112 -19.06 2.92 10.96
C SER A 112 -18.68 4.38 10.64
N GLU A 113 -19.68 5.24 10.39
CA GLU A 113 -19.48 6.67 10.13
C GLU A 113 -18.67 7.38 11.24
N GLU A 114 -18.90 7.02 12.51
CA GLU A 114 -18.15 7.57 13.64
C GLU A 114 -16.66 7.22 13.52
N ALA A 115 -16.35 5.95 13.22
CA ALA A 115 -14.97 5.50 13.03
C ALA A 115 -14.33 6.10 11.78
N GLN A 116 -15.09 6.29 10.68
CA GLN A 116 -14.60 6.99 9.50
C GLN A 116 -14.19 8.43 9.83
N SER A 117 -15.02 9.14 10.60
CA SER A 117 -14.76 10.52 11.02
C SER A 117 -13.51 10.61 11.89
N ILE A 118 -13.39 9.73 12.89
CA ILE A 118 -12.21 9.68 13.76
C ILE A 118 -10.95 9.38 12.95
N LEU A 119 -10.96 8.35 12.11
CA LEU A 119 -9.81 8.00 11.26
C LEU A 119 -9.45 9.14 10.29
N LYS A 120 -10.43 9.91 9.81
CA LYS A 120 -10.14 11.08 8.98
C LYS A 120 -9.44 12.18 9.78
N GLU A 121 -9.85 12.40 11.03
CA GLU A 121 -9.27 13.40 11.92
C GLU A 121 -7.83 13.04 12.34
N VAL A 122 -7.56 11.77 12.64
CA VAL A 122 -6.21 11.28 13.02
C VAL A 122 -5.36 10.83 11.84
N GLU A 123 -5.80 11.17 10.62
CA GLU A 123 -5.16 10.85 9.35
C GLU A 123 -4.95 9.34 9.06
N GLY A 124 -5.80 8.46 9.58
CA GLY A 124 -5.85 7.03 9.26
C GLY A 124 -5.20 6.17 10.34
N ILE A 125 -4.49 5.12 9.93
CA ILE A 125 -3.77 4.21 10.84
C ILE A 125 -2.30 4.62 10.89
N GLY A 126 -1.80 4.82 12.12
CA GLY A 126 -0.46 5.33 12.38
C GLY A 126 -0.30 6.79 11.94
N THR A 127 0.87 7.36 12.23
CA THR A 127 1.20 8.76 11.92
C THR A 127 2.19 8.84 10.76
N GLU A 128 2.37 10.03 10.18
CA GLU A 128 3.36 10.24 9.11
C GLU A 128 4.74 9.70 9.46
N ALA A 129 5.17 9.86 10.72
CA ALA A 129 6.46 9.40 11.22
C ALA A 129 6.59 7.87 11.37
N THR A 130 5.49 7.12 11.49
CA THR A 130 5.54 5.69 11.82
C THR A 130 5.25 4.77 10.64
N ARG A 131 4.48 5.22 9.63
CA ARG A 131 4.03 4.36 8.52
C ARG A 131 5.17 3.70 7.75
N ALA A 132 6.19 4.48 7.38
CA ALA A 132 7.35 3.95 6.65
C ALA A 132 8.10 2.88 7.48
N ASN A 133 8.30 3.12 8.78
CA ASN A 133 8.97 2.19 9.69
C ASN A 133 8.16 0.90 9.92
N ILE A 134 6.83 0.98 9.95
CA ILE A 134 5.97 -0.21 10.03
C ILE A 134 6.12 -1.07 8.77
N ILE A 135 6.08 -0.48 7.58
CA ILE A 135 6.29 -1.22 6.31
C ILE A 135 7.69 -1.86 6.29
N GLU A 136 8.71 -1.13 6.74
CA GLU A 136 10.07 -1.67 6.84
C GLU A 136 10.14 -2.84 7.83
N THR A 137 9.46 -2.74 8.97
CA THR A 137 9.37 -3.83 9.95
C THR A 137 8.69 -5.07 9.37
N LEU A 138 7.61 -4.91 8.61
CA LEU A 138 6.92 -6.02 7.94
C LEU A 138 7.83 -6.72 6.92
N LYS A 139 8.68 -5.95 6.20
CA LYS A 139 9.70 -6.51 5.29
C LYS A 139 10.82 -7.23 6.06
N GLN A 140 11.36 -6.62 7.12
CA GLN A 140 12.41 -7.22 7.96
C GLN A 140 11.97 -8.51 8.64
N LYS A 141 10.69 -8.61 9.02
CA LYS A 141 10.08 -9.83 9.57
C LYS A 141 9.69 -10.84 8.49
N GLU A 142 9.89 -10.52 7.21
CA GLU A 142 9.59 -11.33 6.04
C GLU A 142 8.09 -11.65 5.90
N TYR A 143 7.20 -10.79 6.38
CA TYR A 143 5.75 -10.93 6.15
C TYR A 143 5.32 -10.43 4.78
N ILE A 144 6.05 -9.44 4.26
CA ILE A 144 5.87 -8.90 2.91
C ILE A 144 7.23 -8.76 2.22
N LYS A 145 7.23 -8.77 0.89
CA LYS A 145 8.41 -8.52 0.06
C LYS A 145 8.08 -7.64 -1.14
N VAL A 146 9.10 -7.01 -1.72
CA VAL A 146 8.96 -6.20 -2.93
C VAL A 146 9.35 -7.04 -4.14
N GLU A 147 8.42 -7.21 -5.09
CA GLU A 147 8.65 -7.86 -6.38
C GLU A 147 8.22 -6.92 -7.50
N LYS A 148 9.14 -6.55 -8.40
CA LYS A 148 8.84 -5.64 -9.53
C LYS A 148 8.09 -4.37 -9.07
N ASN A 149 8.57 -3.75 -7.99
CA ASN A 149 7.97 -2.56 -7.36
C ASN A 149 6.58 -2.75 -6.72
N LYS A 150 6.14 -4.00 -6.51
CA LYS A 150 4.87 -4.33 -5.85
C LYS A 150 5.12 -5.08 -4.55
N LEU A 151 4.31 -4.80 -3.54
CA LEU A 151 4.29 -5.53 -2.28
C LEU A 151 3.49 -6.81 -2.45
N VAL A 152 4.11 -7.92 -2.05
CA VAL A 152 3.53 -9.26 -2.08
C VAL A 152 3.63 -9.84 -0.67
N VAL A 153 2.54 -10.43 -0.19
CA VAL A 153 2.52 -11.14 1.10
C VAL A 153 3.26 -12.47 0.93
N THR A 154 4.17 -12.78 1.84
CA THR A 154 4.90 -14.06 1.82
C THR A 154 4.04 -15.16 2.45
N ASN A 155 4.43 -16.43 2.29
CA ASN A 155 3.75 -17.54 2.97
C ASN A 155 3.74 -17.37 4.50
N LYS A 156 4.80 -16.78 5.06
CA LYS A 156 4.87 -16.42 6.48
C LYS A 156 3.88 -15.33 6.86
N GLY A 157 3.71 -14.32 6.00
CA GLY A 157 2.67 -13.29 6.18
C GLY A 157 1.26 -13.85 6.08
N ILE A 158 1.00 -14.76 5.12
CA ILE A 158 -0.28 -15.45 4.99
C ILE A 158 -0.58 -16.26 6.25
N LEU A 159 0.41 -16.99 6.78
CA LEU A 159 0.27 -17.75 8.02
C LEU A 159 -0.08 -16.83 9.20
N LEU A 160 0.54 -15.66 9.30
CA LEU A 160 0.20 -14.67 10.33
C LEU A 160 -1.25 -14.19 10.17
N CYS A 161 -1.67 -13.85 8.94
CA CYS A 161 -3.04 -13.43 8.67
C CYS A 161 -4.05 -14.51 9.07
N GLN A 162 -3.80 -15.78 8.74
CA GLN A 162 -4.63 -16.92 9.16
C GLN A 162 -4.68 -17.05 10.70
N ALA A 163 -3.55 -16.83 11.38
CA ALA A 163 -3.49 -16.94 12.84
C ALA A 163 -4.32 -15.87 13.57
N VAL A 164 -4.49 -14.69 12.98
CA VAL A 164 -5.27 -13.59 13.56
C VAL A 164 -6.66 -13.44 12.95
N GLU A 165 -7.04 -14.27 11.98
CA GLU A 165 -8.30 -14.17 11.24
C GLU A 165 -9.53 -14.30 12.16
N LYS A 166 -9.43 -15.14 13.19
CA LYS A 166 -10.47 -15.33 14.21
C LYS A 166 -10.56 -14.19 15.23
N GLU A 167 -9.65 -13.21 15.16
CA GLU A 167 -9.62 -12.02 16.01
C GLU A 167 -9.83 -10.74 15.18
N PRO A 168 -11.05 -10.52 14.65
CA PRO A 168 -11.34 -9.40 13.74
C PRO A 168 -11.14 -8.03 14.40
N LEU A 169 -11.21 -7.95 15.73
CA LEU A 169 -10.92 -6.71 16.45
C LEU A 169 -9.45 -6.31 16.32
N LEU A 170 -8.51 -7.28 16.38
CA LEU A 170 -7.06 -7.02 16.28
C LEU A 170 -6.65 -6.50 14.90
N THR A 171 -7.35 -6.93 13.86
CA THR A 171 -7.05 -6.58 12.47
C THR A 171 -7.87 -5.40 11.96
N SER A 172 -8.81 -4.90 12.76
CA SER A 172 -9.73 -3.84 12.36
C SER A 172 -9.15 -2.43 12.53
N ALA A 173 -9.25 -1.64 11.46
CA ALA A 173 -9.01 -0.20 11.49
C ALA A 173 -9.92 0.53 12.50
N GLU A 174 -11.13 0.00 12.74
CA GLU A 174 -12.09 0.56 13.69
C GLU A 174 -11.57 0.50 15.14
N MET A 175 -10.89 -0.58 15.51
CA MET A 175 -10.29 -0.70 16.85
C MET A 175 -9.20 0.36 17.05
N THR A 176 -8.39 0.58 16.01
CA THR A 176 -7.38 1.66 16.02
C THR A 176 -8.06 3.02 16.21
N ALA A 177 -9.15 3.29 15.49
CA ALA A 177 -9.93 4.52 15.63
C ALA A 177 -10.41 4.74 17.08
N LYS A 178 -10.94 3.69 17.71
CA LYS A 178 -11.42 3.76 19.11
C LYS A 178 -10.30 4.09 20.08
N TRP A 179 -9.11 3.55 19.87
CA TRP A 179 -7.95 3.85 20.71
C TRP A 179 -7.49 5.29 20.54
N GLU A 180 -7.36 5.77 19.31
CA GLU A 180 -6.98 7.15 19.01
C GLU A 180 -8.00 8.15 19.58
N SER A 181 -9.31 7.87 19.47
CA SER A 181 -10.36 8.68 20.12
C SER A 181 -10.19 8.74 21.64
N TYR A 182 -9.82 7.62 22.28
CA TYR A 182 -9.60 7.60 23.72
C TYR A 182 -8.33 8.38 24.11
N LEU A 183 -7.25 8.26 23.34
CA LEU A 183 -6.02 9.03 23.54
C LEU A 183 -6.28 10.53 23.39
N LEU A 184 -7.12 10.93 22.44
CA LEU A 184 -7.57 12.33 22.30
C LEU A 184 -8.33 12.80 23.55
N LYS A 185 -9.28 12.00 24.06
CA LYS A 185 -10.00 12.31 25.31
C LYS A 185 -9.06 12.50 26.51
N ILE A 186 -7.96 11.74 26.59
CA ILE A 186 -6.93 11.95 27.62
C ILE A 186 -6.25 13.31 27.42
N GLY A 187 -5.86 13.66 26.19
CA GLY A 187 -5.29 14.96 25.85
C GLY A 187 -6.20 16.14 26.21
N GLU A 188 -7.51 15.97 26.03
CA GLU A 188 -8.55 16.95 26.39
C GLU A 188 -8.93 16.94 27.88
N ARG A 189 -8.30 16.07 28.71
CA ARG A 189 -8.64 15.86 30.13
C ARG A 189 -10.09 15.36 30.38
N LYS A 190 -10.70 14.73 29.37
CA LYS A 190 -12.03 14.08 29.44
C LYS A 190 -11.94 12.56 29.65
N GLY A 191 -10.74 12.00 29.69
CA GLY A 191 -10.45 10.60 29.97
C GLY A 191 -9.20 10.45 30.83
N THR A 192 -8.95 9.24 31.36
CA THR A 192 -7.77 8.98 32.19
C THR A 192 -6.89 7.89 31.60
N GLN A 193 -5.57 8.05 31.75
CA GLN A 193 -4.60 7.02 31.36
C GLN A 193 -4.85 5.70 32.09
N THR A 194 -5.23 5.75 33.37
CA THR A 194 -5.52 4.57 34.19
C THR A 194 -6.64 3.72 33.58
N THR A 195 -7.74 4.36 33.17
CA THR A 195 -8.86 3.65 32.53
C THR A 195 -8.45 3.07 31.18
N PHE A 196 -7.67 3.80 30.37
CA PHE A 196 -7.19 3.32 29.08
C PHE A 196 -6.32 2.06 29.23
N LEU A 197 -5.32 2.11 30.12
CA LEU A 197 -4.42 0.99 30.37
C LEU A 197 -5.16 -0.22 30.97
N ALA A 198 -6.13 0.01 31.87
CA ALA A 198 -6.96 -1.07 32.41
C ALA A 198 -7.77 -1.78 31.32
N ASN A 199 -8.29 -1.05 30.33
CA ASN A 199 -9.00 -1.63 29.20
C ASN A 199 -8.07 -2.43 28.28
N ILE A 200 -6.86 -1.92 28.00
CA ILE A 200 -5.84 -2.66 27.26
C ILE A 200 -5.46 -3.95 27.98
N GLN A 201 -5.23 -3.89 29.30
CA GLN A 201 -4.88 -5.06 30.09
C GLN A 201 -5.96 -6.13 30.03
N LYS A 202 -7.23 -5.75 30.19
CA LYS A 202 -8.37 -6.68 30.04
C LYS A 202 -8.41 -7.32 28.65
N PHE A 203 -8.20 -6.52 27.61
CA PHE A 203 -8.18 -7.00 26.23
C PHE A 203 -7.04 -8.00 26.01
N VAL A 204 -5.82 -7.69 26.47
CA VAL A 204 -4.67 -8.61 26.38
C VAL A 204 -4.92 -9.90 27.15
N SER A 205 -5.46 -9.82 28.37
CA SER A 205 -5.80 -11.02 29.15
C SER A 205 -6.82 -11.89 28.43
N HIS A 206 -7.84 -11.30 27.82
CA HIS A 206 -8.84 -12.02 27.03
C HIS A 206 -8.19 -12.74 25.83
N LEU A 207 -7.30 -12.06 25.10
CA LEU A 207 -6.60 -12.67 23.97
C LEU A 207 -5.70 -13.84 24.41
N LEU A 208 -5.01 -13.71 25.54
CA LEU A 208 -4.16 -14.79 26.08
C LEU A 208 -4.98 -16.04 26.46
N GLU A 209 -6.24 -15.87 26.82
CA GLU A 209 -7.15 -16.97 27.13
C GLU A 209 -7.71 -17.64 25.87
N VAL A 210 -8.12 -16.85 24.87
CA VAL A 210 -8.88 -17.32 23.71
C VAL A 210 -7.97 -17.76 22.55
N VAL A 211 -6.93 -16.99 22.23
CA VAL A 211 -6.10 -17.19 21.04
C VAL A 211 -5.41 -18.57 21.02
N PRO A 212 -4.86 -19.11 22.13
CA PRO A 212 -4.24 -20.45 22.09
C PRO A 212 -5.20 -21.56 21.64
N GLY A 213 -6.46 -21.53 22.09
CA GLY A 213 -7.48 -22.50 21.66
C GLY A 213 -7.90 -22.29 20.20
N GLN A 214 -7.93 -21.04 19.73
CA GLN A 214 -8.20 -20.74 18.33
C GLN A 214 -7.08 -21.23 17.41
N ILE A 215 -5.82 -21.04 17.79
CA ILE A 215 -4.66 -21.54 17.02
C ILE A 215 -4.71 -23.07 16.92
N GLN A 216 -5.01 -23.77 18.02
CA GLN A 216 -5.14 -25.24 18.00
C GLN A 216 -6.28 -25.73 17.10
N SER A 217 -7.35 -24.96 16.95
CA SER A 217 -8.50 -25.28 16.11
C SER A 217 -8.41 -24.73 14.68
N THR A 218 -7.30 -24.07 14.31
CA THR A 218 -7.11 -23.52 12.97
C THR A 218 -6.23 -24.48 12.16
N ASP A 219 -6.72 -24.90 11.00
CA ASP A 219 -5.93 -25.73 10.10
C ASP A 219 -4.95 -24.85 9.32
N PHE A 220 -3.68 -24.91 9.73
CA PHE A 220 -2.58 -24.23 9.05
C PHE A 220 -1.86 -25.14 8.03
N GLY A 221 -2.37 -26.36 7.78
CA GLY A 221 -1.64 -27.48 7.20
C GLY A 221 -0.84 -27.17 5.94
N SER A 222 -1.49 -26.71 4.86
CA SER A 222 -0.81 -26.40 3.60
C SER A 222 0.17 -25.24 3.73
N THR A 223 -0.23 -24.15 4.39
CA THR A 223 0.62 -22.96 4.58
C THR A 223 1.87 -23.28 5.41
N LEU A 224 1.76 -24.06 6.48
CA LEU A 224 2.89 -24.47 7.32
C LEU A 224 3.90 -25.34 6.56
N GLN A 225 3.41 -26.27 5.73
CA GLN A 225 4.28 -27.10 4.89
C GLN A 225 5.03 -26.24 3.87
N GLU A 226 4.34 -25.29 3.23
CA GLU A 226 4.96 -24.37 2.28
C GLU A 226 5.99 -23.44 2.93
N VAL A 227 5.73 -22.95 4.15
CA VAL A 227 6.70 -22.15 4.92
C VAL A 227 7.93 -22.97 5.29
N LYS A 228 7.75 -24.21 5.76
CA LYS A 228 8.87 -25.12 6.08
C LYS A 228 9.69 -25.46 4.83
N ALA A 229 9.03 -25.85 3.74
CA ALA A 229 9.69 -26.16 2.48
C ALA A 229 10.45 -24.94 1.91
N ALA A 230 9.88 -23.74 2.03
CA ALA A 230 10.56 -22.50 1.62
C ALA A 230 11.81 -22.23 2.47
N SER A 231 11.72 -22.43 3.79
CA SER A 231 12.86 -22.30 4.72
C SER A 231 13.95 -23.30 4.40
N GLU A 232 13.61 -24.58 4.23
CA GLU A 232 14.55 -25.65 3.88
C GLU A 232 15.23 -25.40 2.53
N LYS A 233 14.48 -24.93 1.52
CA LYS A 233 15.04 -24.58 0.21
C LYS A 233 15.99 -23.39 0.29
N GLN A 234 15.66 -22.39 1.12
CA GLN A 234 16.51 -21.21 1.33
C GLN A 234 17.78 -21.58 2.11
N GLU A 235 17.69 -22.52 3.04
CA GLU A 235 18.81 -23.07 3.79
C GLU A 235 19.70 -23.94 2.89
N ALA A 236 19.13 -24.84 2.09
CA ALA A 236 19.87 -25.60 1.08
C ALA A 236 20.59 -24.71 0.07
N ALA A 237 19.98 -23.60 -0.37
CA ALA A 237 20.61 -22.63 -1.26
C ALA A 237 21.80 -21.88 -0.64
N ARG A 238 21.93 -21.87 0.70
CA ARG A 238 23.13 -21.35 1.37
C ARG A 238 24.31 -22.30 1.27
N HIS A 239 24.07 -23.60 1.08
CA HIS A 239 25.12 -24.60 0.98
C HIS A 239 25.67 -24.62 -0.44
N LEU A 240 26.89 -24.12 -0.62
CA LEU A 240 27.58 -24.04 -1.92
C LEU A 240 28.40 -25.31 -2.23
N GLY A 241 28.50 -26.24 -1.28
CA GLY A 241 29.26 -27.49 -1.38
C GLY A 241 30.53 -27.48 -0.53
N ILE A 242 31.44 -28.42 -0.81
CA ILE A 242 32.69 -28.61 -0.07
C ILE A 242 33.66 -27.46 -0.35
N CYS A 243 34.33 -26.98 0.70
CA CYS A 243 35.33 -25.91 0.64
C CYS A 243 36.52 -26.32 -0.23
N PRO A 244 36.87 -25.54 -1.27
CA PRO A 244 38.00 -25.87 -2.14
C PRO A 244 39.35 -25.70 -1.46
N LYS A 245 39.42 -24.99 -0.32
CA LYS A 245 40.66 -24.70 0.41
C LYS A 245 41.03 -25.79 1.42
N CYS A 246 40.09 -26.22 2.25
CA CYS A 246 40.35 -27.27 3.25
C CYS A 246 39.83 -28.64 2.84
N GLN A 247 38.92 -28.74 1.86
CA GLN A 247 38.30 -29.99 1.38
C GLN A 247 37.57 -30.84 2.44
N GLU A 248 37.53 -30.39 3.69
CA GLU A 248 36.95 -31.11 4.82
C GLU A 248 35.58 -30.57 5.24
N GLN A 249 35.32 -29.29 4.98
CA GLN A 249 34.17 -28.56 5.51
C GLN A 249 33.41 -27.84 4.40
N GLU A 250 32.16 -27.46 4.64
CA GLU A 250 31.29 -26.86 3.62
C GLU A 250 31.46 -25.34 3.55
N VAL A 251 31.01 -24.75 2.44
CA VAL A 251 30.96 -23.31 2.22
C VAL A 251 29.51 -22.86 2.31
N LEU A 252 29.27 -21.87 3.16
CA LEU A 252 27.97 -21.25 3.33
C LEU A 252 27.97 -19.84 2.72
N LEU A 253 26.90 -19.52 1.99
CA LEU A 253 26.64 -18.19 1.45
C LEU A 253 25.95 -17.32 2.51
N TYR A 254 26.68 -16.37 3.08
CA TYR A 254 26.19 -15.36 4.02
C TYR A 254 25.96 -14.03 3.30
N GLN A 255 24.69 -13.67 3.05
CA GLN A 255 24.26 -12.45 2.35
C GLN A 255 24.93 -12.21 0.97
N LYS A 256 26.23 -11.90 0.93
CA LYS A 256 27.07 -11.67 -0.26
C LYS A 256 28.50 -12.24 -0.14
N VAL A 257 28.81 -13.00 0.91
CA VAL A 257 30.14 -13.56 1.17
C VAL A 257 30.00 -15.07 1.36
N ALA A 258 30.87 -15.85 0.71
CA ALA A 258 30.85 -17.30 0.79
C ALA A 258 32.00 -17.76 1.68
N ALA A 259 31.69 -18.13 2.93
CA ALA A 259 32.72 -18.48 3.91
C ALA A 259 32.68 -19.98 4.26
N CYS A 260 33.85 -20.55 4.52
CA CYS A 260 33.94 -21.91 5.04
C CYS A 260 33.43 -21.98 6.48
N THR A 261 32.79 -23.08 6.85
CA THR A 261 32.29 -23.34 8.21
C THR A 261 33.39 -23.61 9.23
N SER A 262 34.62 -23.90 8.79
CA SER A 262 35.76 -24.12 9.70
C SER A 262 36.39 -22.80 10.14
N GLU A 263 36.48 -22.56 11.44
CA GLU A 263 37.21 -21.41 12.01
C GLU A 263 38.72 -21.46 11.70
N ALA A 264 39.27 -22.64 11.42
CA ALA A 264 40.66 -22.83 11.04
C ALA A 264 40.91 -22.59 9.53
N CYS A 265 39.85 -22.40 8.74
CA CYS A 265 39.94 -22.16 7.30
C CYS A 265 39.53 -20.72 6.98
N ASP A 266 40.46 -19.93 6.47
CA ASP A 266 40.31 -18.52 6.09
C ASP A 266 39.69 -18.33 4.68
N PHE A 267 38.92 -19.31 4.19
CA PHE A 267 38.20 -19.21 2.92
C PHE A 267 36.97 -18.30 3.05
N LYS A 268 36.91 -17.22 2.26
CA LYS A 268 35.85 -16.19 2.22
C LYS A 268 35.61 -15.66 0.81
#